data_AF-A0A9P9GZ34-F1
#
_entry.id   AF-A0A9P9GZ34-F1
#
_cell.length_a   1.000
_cell.length_b   1.000
_cell.length_c   1.000
_cell.angle_alpha   90.00
_cell.angle_beta   90.00
_cell.angle_gamma   90.00
#
_symmetry.space_group_name_H-M   'P 1'
#
loop_
_entity.id
_entity.type
_entity.pdbx_description
1 polymer ?
#
loop_
_entity_poly.entity_id
_entity_poly.type
_entity_poly.pdbx_seq_one_letter_code
_entity_poly.pdbx_strand_id
1 'polypeptide(L)'
;MIDTSVSSERFSLVASFYGPGNITSWLCMVISVFVTWCFNTQYRRKDSINTDLIFVLVVPGVAAGHVIYMIFFSGVVEHQPAQELFTSSDSQIVQHAAAAEAALNVCETFSAVAVLLVFISMCHGHLKRTLAVVVVGLLAFSTEAVVFVQTRGVRVSDSNLTRPFLFNFFEVMVSLLIFLGVWLSAFGIMVLWLRLRTIDTPEEQIYRESADSQLEMDIRSTLRSQVGDINSTLMWGNQLQAVETLQLGETDSLDQRVMMPLTMVSMVFLPLSLLVTLASMSFPTRIFGATSFISSPSWAALVLFFVPKSATSITELDQIVSVCIGSTALLFSVWEAFKSQRKEDERARRENRQRAADGRRTRRQRELTYALYLLRRVNHQLDQTEDETERQVLLDRRNILMINMSRMVSL
;
A
#
# COMPACT_ATOMS: atom_id res chain seq x y z
N MET A 1 22.75 39.44 20.63
CA MET A 1 22.08 40.13 19.50
C MET A 1 22.91 40.13 18.21
N ILE A 2 24.05 39.40 18.15
CA ILE A 2 24.98 39.39 16.99
C ILE A 2 24.89 38.08 16.17
N ASP A 3 24.28 37.01 16.67
CA ASP A 3 24.29 35.71 15.96
C ASP A 3 23.17 35.52 14.92
N THR A 4 22.10 36.31 14.94
CA THR A 4 20.97 36.13 14.01
C THR A 4 21.26 36.65 12.61
N SER A 5 22.08 37.69 12.46
CA SER A 5 22.42 38.27 11.15
C SER A 5 23.35 37.35 10.35
N VAL A 6 24.37 36.79 11.02
CA VAL A 6 25.34 35.88 10.39
C VAL A 6 24.66 34.56 9.97
N SER A 7 23.74 34.04 10.78
CA SER A 7 22.95 32.86 10.40
C SER A 7 22.02 33.13 9.21
N SER A 8 21.41 34.33 9.15
CA SER A 8 20.51 34.69 8.05
C SER A 8 21.25 34.83 6.72
N GLU A 9 22.49 35.34 6.75
CA GLU A 9 23.30 35.55 5.54
C GLU A 9 23.73 34.23 4.89
N ARG A 10 24.05 33.20 5.70
CA ARG A 10 24.36 31.85 5.22
C ARG A 10 23.22 31.24 4.40
N PHE A 11 21.98 31.44 4.80
CA PHE A 11 20.81 30.80 4.16
C PHE A 11 20.16 31.68 3.09
N SER A 12 20.80 32.78 2.68
CA SER A 12 20.25 33.73 1.72
C SER A 12 20.00 33.13 0.32
N LEU A 13 20.83 32.17 -0.11
CA LEU A 13 20.66 31.44 -1.39
C LEU A 13 19.72 30.23 -1.27
N VAL A 14 19.22 29.90 -0.08
CA VAL A 14 18.26 28.80 0.08
C VAL A 14 16.91 29.26 -0.47
N ALA A 15 16.45 28.61 -1.53
CA ALA A 15 15.15 28.91 -2.12
C ALA A 15 14.02 28.74 -1.09
N SER A 16 13.04 29.65 -1.11
CA SER A 16 11.84 29.57 -0.25
C SER A 16 11.04 28.27 -0.44
N PHE A 17 11.26 27.57 -1.57
CA PHE A 17 10.77 26.23 -1.83
C PHE A 17 11.15 25.20 -0.74
N TYR A 18 12.33 25.35 -0.13
CA TYR A 18 12.79 24.52 1.00
C TYR A 18 12.42 25.10 2.36
N GLY A 19 11.61 26.16 2.37
CA GLY A 19 11.12 26.81 3.57
C GLY A 19 10.27 25.89 4.44
N PRO A 20 10.15 26.21 5.74
CA PRO A 20 9.48 25.35 6.72
C PRO A 20 8.02 25.07 6.37
N GLY A 21 7.30 26.02 5.75
CA GLY A 21 5.91 25.84 5.38
C GLY A 21 5.73 24.87 4.21
N ASN A 22 6.57 25.00 3.17
CA ASN A 22 6.56 24.08 2.03
C ASN A 22 6.93 22.65 2.41
N ILE A 23 7.94 22.49 3.27
CA ILE A 23 8.36 21.16 3.73
C ILE A 23 7.31 20.55 4.66
N THR A 24 6.69 21.34 5.53
CA THR A 24 5.56 20.87 6.35
C THR A 24 4.39 20.43 5.48
N SER A 25 4.06 21.20 4.43
CA SER A 25 3.02 20.85 3.47
C SER A 25 3.30 19.53 2.76
N TRP A 26 4.54 19.36 2.29
CA TRP A 26 4.99 18.12 1.67
C TRP A 26 4.93 16.92 2.63
N LEU A 27 5.34 17.08 3.89
CA LEU A 27 5.21 16.03 4.92
C LEU A 27 3.74 15.68 5.19
N CYS A 28 2.84 16.67 5.22
CA CYS A 28 1.40 16.41 5.32
C CYS A 28 0.88 15.60 4.12
N MET A 29 1.37 15.88 2.90
CA MET A 29 1.04 15.09 1.71
C MET A 29 1.60 13.67 1.78
N VAL A 30 2.81 13.48 2.32
CA VAL A 30 3.37 12.15 2.58
C VAL A 30 2.45 11.36 3.51
N ILE A 31 2.03 11.96 4.63
CA ILE A 31 1.08 11.34 5.57
C ILE A 31 -0.27 11.08 4.89
N SER A 32 -0.76 12.01 4.06
CA SER A 32 -1.99 11.84 3.27
C SER A 32 -1.93 10.58 2.40
N VAL A 33 -0.82 10.36 1.70
CA VAL A 33 -0.58 9.17 0.88
C VAL A 33 -0.57 7.90 1.75
N PHE A 34 0.13 7.91 2.89
CA PHE A 34 0.12 6.78 3.83
C PHE A 34 -1.29 6.45 4.32
N VAL A 35 -2.05 7.48 4.74
CA VAL A 35 -3.42 7.30 5.23
C VAL A 35 -4.30 6.69 4.14
N THR A 36 -4.18 7.20 2.92
CA THR A 36 -4.95 6.74 1.77
C THR A 36 -4.60 5.29 1.41
N TRP A 37 -3.33 4.93 1.40
CA TRP A 37 -2.90 3.58 1.01
C TRP A 37 -3.18 2.54 2.10
N CYS A 38 -3.07 2.91 3.38
CA CYS A 38 -3.27 1.98 4.49
C CYS A 38 -4.76 1.84 4.90
N PHE A 39 -5.48 2.95 5.00
CA PHE A 39 -6.82 2.97 5.64
C PHE A 39 -7.98 3.14 4.67
N ASN A 40 -7.76 3.69 3.47
CA ASN A 40 -8.84 3.89 2.51
C ASN A 40 -8.97 2.67 1.58
N THR A 41 -9.85 1.74 1.96
CA THR A 41 -10.06 0.49 1.22
C THR A 41 -10.43 0.70 -0.25
N GLN A 42 -11.11 1.80 -0.59
CA GLN A 42 -11.50 2.07 -1.98
C GLN A 42 -10.30 2.42 -2.86
N TYR A 43 -9.36 3.21 -2.33
CA TYR A 43 -8.15 3.61 -3.05
C TYR A 43 -7.04 2.55 -3.00
N ARG A 44 -7.05 1.72 -1.95
CA ARG A 44 -6.16 0.56 -1.78
C ARG A 44 -6.43 -0.56 -2.80
N ARG A 45 -7.61 -0.59 -3.44
CA ARG A 45 -7.90 -1.58 -4.50
C ARG A 45 -7.51 -1.10 -5.90
N LYS A 46 -7.19 0.19 -6.07
CA LYS A 46 -6.90 0.79 -7.37
C LYS A 46 -5.42 1.11 -7.46
N ASP A 47 -4.73 0.60 -8.48
CA ASP A 47 -3.35 1.01 -8.79
C ASP A 47 -3.36 2.30 -9.64
N SER A 48 -3.75 3.41 -9.01
CA SER A 48 -3.78 4.75 -9.62
C SER A 48 -2.74 5.67 -8.98
N ILE A 49 -2.12 6.52 -9.81
CA ILE A 49 -1.27 7.62 -9.35
C ILE A 49 -2.21 8.78 -8.99
N ASN A 50 -2.30 9.09 -7.70
CA ASN A 50 -3.14 10.18 -7.20
C ASN A 50 -2.35 11.50 -7.23
N THR A 51 -3.07 12.63 -7.18
CA THR A 51 -2.49 13.98 -7.10
C THR A 51 -1.51 14.10 -5.94
N ASP A 52 -1.86 13.60 -4.76
CA ASP A 52 -1.01 13.68 -3.56
C ASP A 52 0.29 12.91 -3.75
N LEU A 53 0.25 11.75 -4.44
CA LEU A 53 1.46 11.00 -4.78
C LEU A 53 2.34 11.81 -5.74
N ILE A 54 1.75 12.46 -6.75
CA ILE A 54 2.51 13.32 -7.67
C ILE A 54 3.23 14.41 -6.88
N PHE A 55 2.56 15.11 -5.96
CA PHE A 55 3.22 16.11 -5.11
C PHE A 55 4.34 15.53 -4.25
N VAL A 56 4.11 14.37 -3.63
CA VAL A 56 5.13 13.66 -2.83
C VAL A 56 6.37 13.33 -3.66
N LEU A 57 6.21 13.00 -4.94
CA LEU A 57 7.28 12.63 -5.86
C LEU A 57 7.97 13.83 -6.52
N VAL A 58 7.24 14.90 -6.82
CA VAL A 58 7.78 16.07 -7.53
C VAL A 58 8.79 16.83 -6.66
N VAL A 59 8.48 17.05 -5.38
CA VAL A 59 9.36 17.79 -4.45
C VAL A 59 10.79 17.20 -4.37
N PRO A 60 10.99 15.90 -4.07
CA PRO A 60 12.32 15.30 -4.07
C PRO A 60 12.94 15.18 -5.47
N GLY A 61 12.13 15.05 -6.53
CA GLY A 61 12.64 15.07 -7.91
C GLY A 61 13.25 16.42 -8.29
N VAL A 62 12.57 17.52 -7.94
CA VAL A 62 13.08 18.89 -8.12
C VAL A 62 14.31 19.13 -7.24
N ALA A 63 14.30 18.66 -5.99
CA ALA A 63 15.46 18.77 -5.10
C ALA A 63 16.68 18.03 -5.67
N ALA A 64 16.49 16.82 -6.19
CA ALA A 64 17.56 16.05 -6.81
C ALA A 64 18.14 16.77 -8.04
N GLY A 65 17.26 17.28 -8.91
CA GLY A 65 17.67 18.09 -10.06
C GLY A 65 18.45 19.34 -9.66
N HIS A 66 18.04 20.01 -8.59
CA HIS A 66 18.72 21.20 -8.07
C HIS A 66 20.13 20.89 -7.56
N VAL A 67 20.32 19.80 -6.82
CA VAL A 67 21.66 19.35 -6.35
C VAL A 67 22.55 18.99 -7.52
N ILE A 68 22.05 18.20 -8.48
CA ILE A 68 22.81 17.81 -9.68
C ILE A 68 23.20 19.06 -10.48
N TYR A 69 22.29 20.02 -10.63
CA TYR A 69 22.58 21.29 -11.29
C TYR A 69 23.68 22.08 -10.57
N MET A 70 23.62 22.17 -9.24
CA MET A 70 24.65 22.84 -8.44
C MET A 70 26.03 22.18 -8.57
N ILE A 71 26.06 20.85 -8.56
CA ILE A 71 27.32 20.09 -8.61
C ILE A 71 27.97 20.11 -10.00
N PHE A 72 27.19 19.99 -11.07
CA PHE A 72 27.73 19.79 -12.42
C PHE A 72 27.69 21.03 -13.31
N PHE A 73 26.78 21.98 -13.06
CA PHE A 73 26.48 23.06 -13.99
C PHE A 73 26.59 24.47 -13.41
N SER A 74 26.50 24.63 -12.09
CA SER A 74 26.72 25.93 -11.46
C SER A 74 28.21 26.25 -11.45
N GLY A 75 28.69 26.89 -12.52
CA GLY A 75 30.08 27.31 -12.75
C GLY A 75 30.64 28.36 -11.78
N VAL A 76 30.13 28.47 -10.55
CA VAL A 76 30.76 29.25 -9.47
C VAL A 76 32.07 28.60 -9.04
N VAL A 77 32.25 27.32 -9.36
CA VAL A 77 33.46 26.55 -9.13
C VAL A 77 34.03 26.11 -10.48
N GLU A 78 34.57 27.05 -11.26
CA GLU A 78 34.98 26.72 -12.63
C GLU A 78 36.10 25.66 -12.66
N HIS A 79 36.88 25.44 -11.58
CA HIS A 79 37.99 24.46 -11.56
C HIS A 79 38.21 23.74 -10.20
N GLN A 80 37.30 23.83 -9.21
CA GLN A 80 37.53 23.20 -7.90
C GLN A 80 36.66 21.94 -7.68
N PRO A 81 37.20 20.92 -6.99
CA PRO A 81 36.45 19.70 -6.70
C PRO A 81 35.25 20.02 -5.80
N ALA A 82 34.13 19.31 -5.93
CA ALA A 82 32.95 19.48 -5.07
C ALA A 82 33.23 19.24 -3.57
N GLN A 83 34.40 18.70 -3.23
CA GLN A 83 34.95 18.72 -1.88
C GLN A 83 35.08 20.15 -1.31
N GLU A 84 35.49 21.12 -2.13
CA GLU A 84 35.67 22.51 -1.70
C GLU A 84 34.33 23.20 -1.39
N LEU A 85 33.25 22.81 -2.08
CA LEU A 85 31.90 23.29 -1.79
C LEU A 85 31.52 23.07 -0.32
N PHE A 86 31.89 21.91 0.24
CA PHE A 86 31.51 21.56 1.61
C PHE A 86 32.58 21.86 2.65
N THR A 87 33.78 22.29 2.27
CA THR A 87 34.92 22.51 3.19
C THR A 87 35.43 23.96 3.18
N SER A 88 35.08 24.78 2.18
CA SER A 88 35.56 26.16 2.06
C SER A 88 34.98 27.09 3.12
N SER A 89 35.80 28.00 3.66
CA SER A 89 35.35 29.03 4.60
C SER A 89 34.83 30.31 3.90
N ASP A 90 34.82 30.34 2.56
CA ASP A 90 34.34 31.50 1.80
C ASP A 90 32.82 31.67 1.93
N SER A 91 32.37 32.89 2.22
CA SER A 91 30.96 33.18 2.51
C SER A 91 30.05 32.88 1.32
N GLN A 92 30.50 33.11 0.08
CA GLN A 92 29.73 32.79 -1.12
C GLN A 92 29.58 31.28 -1.31
N ILE A 93 30.67 30.52 -1.14
CA ILE A 93 30.67 29.06 -1.26
C ILE A 93 29.82 28.42 -0.16
N VAL A 94 29.88 28.96 1.07
CA VAL A 94 29.05 28.51 2.19
C VAL A 94 27.55 28.71 1.93
N GLN A 95 27.16 29.80 1.25
CA GLN A 95 25.76 30.01 0.87
C GLN A 95 25.29 28.98 -0.17
N HIS A 96 26.13 28.66 -1.16
CA HIS A 96 25.85 27.59 -2.13
C HIS A 96 25.78 26.21 -1.46
N ALA A 97 26.67 25.93 -0.52
CA ALA A 97 26.66 24.71 0.28
C ALA A 97 25.38 24.59 1.10
N ALA A 98 24.90 25.68 1.70
CA ALA A 98 23.64 25.70 2.45
C ALA A 98 22.42 25.44 1.55
N ALA A 99 22.41 25.95 0.32
CA ALA A 99 21.35 25.68 -0.65
C ALA A 99 21.35 24.21 -1.12
N ALA A 100 22.53 23.62 -1.36
CA ALA A 100 22.69 22.20 -1.66
C ALA A 100 22.29 21.32 -0.47
N GLU A 101 22.68 21.70 0.76
CA GLU A 101 22.31 21.03 2.01
C GLU A 101 20.78 20.96 2.18
N ALA A 102 20.07 22.04 1.87
CA ALA A 102 18.61 22.08 1.97
C ALA A 102 17.94 21.08 1.01
N ALA A 103 18.43 20.99 -0.22
CA ALA A 103 17.92 20.07 -1.21
C ALA A 103 18.30 18.60 -0.90
N LEU A 104 19.53 18.34 -0.43
CA LEU A 104 19.98 17.02 0.01
C LEU A 104 19.14 16.50 1.18
N ASN A 105 18.75 17.37 2.13
CA ASN A 105 17.87 16.97 3.22
C ASN A 105 16.52 16.43 2.73
N VAL A 106 15.92 17.07 1.72
CA VAL A 106 14.68 16.57 1.11
C VAL A 106 14.89 15.23 0.43
N CYS A 107 15.99 15.08 -0.32
CA CYS A 107 16.35 13.83 -0.99
C CYS A 107 16.55 12.68 0.01
N GLU A 108 17.36 12.89 1.05
CA GLU A 108 17.63 11.90 2.10
C GLU A 108 16.34 11.49 2.84
N THR A 109 15.53 12.48 3.22
CA THR A 109 14.22 12.24 3.86
C THR A 109 13.31 11.41 2.96
N PHE A 110 13.23 11.78 1.68
CA PHE A 110 12.41 11.03 0.74
C PHE A 110 12.96 9.63 0.47
N SER A 111 14.27 9.42 0.40
CA SER A 111 14.85 8.08 0.23
C SER A 111 14.43 7.14 1.36
N ALA A 112 14.33 7.63 2.60
CA ALA A 112 13.79 6.84 3.72
C ALA A 112 12.28 6.56 3.57
N VAL A 113 11.49 7.58 3.21
CA VAL A 113 10.04 7.46 2.97
C VAL A 113 9.73 6.54 1.79
N ALA A 114 10.56 6.57 0.74
CA ALA A 114 10.39 5.81 -0.48
C ALA A 114 10.44 4.30 -0.21
N VAL A 115 11.31 3.84 0.69
CA VAL A 115 11.34 2.41 1.06
C VAL A 115 10.02 1.97 1.68
N LEU A 116 9.44 2.78 2.58
CA LEU A 116 8.15 2.49 3.20
C LEU A 116 7.01 2.51 2.17
N LEU A 117 7.00 3.50 1.27
CA LEU A 117 5.99 3.60 0.20
C LEU A 117 6.09 2.42 -0.76
N VAL A 118 7.29 2.03 -1.17
CA VAL A 118 7.53 0.85 -2.01
C VAL A 118 7.04 -0.41 -1.31
N PHE A 119 7.38 -0.59 -0.03
CA PHE A 119 6.92 -1.72 0.76
C PHE A 119 5.39 -1.81 0.78
N ILE A 120 4.70 -0.72 1.13
CA ILE A 120 3.23 -0.67 1.19
C ILE A 120 2.63 -0.95 -0.19
N SER A 121 3.18 -0.33 -1.23
CA SER A 121 2.70 -0.49 -2.61
C SER A 121 2.85 -1.93 -3.10
N MET A 122 3.98 -2.58 -2.79
CA MET A 122 4.21 -3.99 -3.11
C MET A 122 3.30 -4.93 -2.32
N CYS A 123 3.04 -4.66 -1.03
CA CYS A 123 2.10 -5.43 -0.22
C CYS A 123 0.67 -5.44 -0.79
N HIS A 124 0.34 -4.47 -1.64
CA HIS A 124 -0.94 -4.38 -2.32
C HIS A 124 -0.88 -4.68 -3.83
N GLY A 125 0.28 -5.11 -4.35
CA GLY A 125 0.45 -5.48 -5.76
C GLY A 125 0.36 -4.30 -6.73
N HIS A 126 0.61 -3.07 -6.27
CA HIS A 126 0.45 -1.85 -7.05
C HIS A 126 1.73 -1.49 -7.83
N LEU A 127 1.93 -2.11 -8.98
CA LEU A 127 3.16 -1.95 -9.77
C LEU A 127 3.39 -0.51 -10.25
N LYS A 128 2.34 0.24 -10.64
CA LYS A 128 2.51 1.62 -11.15
C LYS A 128 2.99 2.56 -10.06
N ARG A 129 2.36 2.49 -8.88
CA ARG A 129 2.76 3.25 -7.69
C ARG A 129 4.19 2.89 -7.28
N THR A 130 4.51 1.59 -7.23
CA THR A 130 5.87 1.12 -6.89
C THR A 130 6.91 1.67 -7.86
N LEU A 131 6.67 1.56 -9.18
CA LEU A 131 7.61 2.04 -10.18
C LEU A 131 7.84 3.55 -10.06
N ALA A 132 6.78 4.34 -9.89
CA ALA A 132 6.89 5.78 -9.73
C ALA A 132 7.73 6.17 -8.49
N VAL A 133 7.50 5.51 -7.35
CA VAL A 133 8.27 5.75 -6.12
C VAL A 133 9.71 5.29 -6.28
N VAL A 134 9.97 4.13 -6.91
CA VAL A 134 11.33 3.63 -7.14
C VAL A 134 12.12 4.59 -8.02
N VAL A 135 11.55 5.08 -9.13
CA VAL A 135 12.24 6.01 -10.04
C VAL A 135 12.69 7.26 -9.31
N VAL A 136 11.78 7.92 -8.57
CA VAL A 136 12.13 9.14 -7.84
C VAL A 136 13.01 8.84 -6.62
N GLY A 137 12.82 7.70 -5.96
CA GLY A 137 13.62 7.27 -4.82
C GLY A 137 15.07 7.02 -5.22
N LEU A 138 15.30 6.39 -6.37
CA LEU A 138 16.64 6.21 -6.96
C LEU A 138 17.26 7.53 -7.39
N LEU A 139 16.45 8.46 -7.96
CA LEU A 139 16.92 9.80 -8.31
C LEU A 139 17.32 10.62 -7.07
N ALA A 140 16.55 10.53 -5.98
CA ALA A 140 16.88 11.18 -4.72
C ALA A 140 18.11 10.53 -4.06
N PHE A 141 18.23 9.21 -4.13
CA PHE A 141 19.38 8.50 -3.59
C PHE A 141 20.67 8.73 -4.42
N SER A 142 20.55 8.94 -5.73
CA SER A 142 21.72 9.17 -6.58
C SER A 142 22.43 10.47 -6.26
N THR A 143 21.75 11.48 -5.71
CA THR A 143 22.40 12.74 -5.32
C THR A 143 23.36 12.52 -4.15
N GLU A 144 22.96 11.75 -3.15
CA GLU A 144 23.82 11.28 -2.05
C GLU A 144 25.00 10.47 -2.57
N ALA A 145 24.77 9.56 -3.53
CA ALA A 145 25.84 8.76 -4.12
C ALA A 145 26.84 9.60 -4.93
N VAL A 146 26.35 10.61 -5.67
CA VAL A 146 27.20 11.56 -6.40
C VAL A 146 28.05 12.38 -5.45
N VAL A 147 27.44 12.97 -4.42
CA VAL A 147 28.16 13.74 -3.39
C VAL A 147 29.19 12.83 -2.71
N PHE A 148 28.80 11.62 -2.30
CA PHE A 148 29.71 10.63 -1.71
C PHE A 148 30.95 10.34 -2.56
N VAL A 149 30.77 10.13 -3.86
CA VAL A 149 31.88 9.87 -4.79
C VAL A 149 32.79 11.08 -4.90
N GLN A 150 32.23 12.29 -4.90
CA GLN A 150 32.98 13.53 -5.09
C GLN A 150 33.64 14.07 -3.82
N THR A 151 33.10 13.79 -2.64
CA THR A 151 33.61 14.25 -1.33
C THR A 151 34.41 13.16 -0.60
N ARG A 152 34.86 12.12 -1.31
CA ARG A 152 35.57 10.98 -0.72
C ARG A 152 36.67 11.43 0.24
N GLY A 153 36.51 11.08 1.51
CA GLY A 153 37.50 11.34 2.56
C GLY A 153 37.26 12.59 3.40
N VAL A 154 36.22 13.40 3.13
CA VAL A 154 35.84 14.53 3.98
C VAL A 154 35.21 14.02 5.27
N ARG A 155 35.83 14.34 6.42
CA ARG A 155 35.27 14.02 7.74
C ARG A 155 34.17 15.00 8.10
N VAL A 156 33.24 14.57 8.95
CA VAL A 156 32.16 15.43 9.50
C VAL A 156 32.73 16.66 10.22
N SER A 157 33.92 16.54 10.83
CA SER A 157 34.59 17.66 11.51
C SER A 157 35.04 18.78 10.57
N ASP A 158 35.22 18.45 9.29
CA ASP A 158 35.84 19.35 8.31
C ASP A 158 34.79 19.92 7.36
N SER A 159 33.52 19.48 7.48
CA SER A 159 32.42 19.96 6.64
C SER A 159 31.69 21.13 7.27
N ASN A 160 31.25 22.06 6.43
CA ASN A 160 30.44 23.22 6.85
C ASN A 160 28.96 22.89 7.03
N LEU A 161 28.57 21.63 6.86
CA LEU A 161 27.17 21.18 6.92
C LEU A 161 26.64 21.32 8.34
N THR A 162 25.37 21.69 8.49
CA THR A 162 24.79 21.86 9.83
C THR A 162 24.48 20.53 10.52
N ARG A 163 24.51 19.43 9.78
CA ARG A 163 24.30 18.06 10.27
C ARG A 163 25.09 17.05 9.43
N PRO A 164 25.38 15.86 9.97
CA PRO A 164 25.92 14.76 9.18
C PRO A 164 24.84 14.16 8.25
N PHE A 165 25.26 13.78 7.04
CA PHE A 165 24.45 13.07 6.05
C PHE A 165 24.96 11.63 5.89
N LEU A 166 24.17 10.77 5.22
CA LEU A 166 24.58 9.40 4.92
C LEU A 166 25.92 9.31 4.21
N PHE A 167 26.22 10.22 3.27
CA PHE A 167 27.50 10.22 2.56
C PHE A 167 28.72 10.48 3.46
N ASN A 168 28.56 11.04 4.66
CA ASN A 168 29.67 11.21 5.60
C ASN A 168 30.11 9.87 6.23
N PHE A 169 29.27 8.83 6.16
CA PHE A 169 29.53 7.52 6.75
C PHE A 169 29.85 6.49 5.65
N PHE A 170 31.13 6.36 5.30
CA PHE A 170 31.60 5.50 4.21
C PHE A 170 31.08 4.06 4.29
N GLU A 171 31.22 3.44 5.46
CA GLU A 171 30.80 2.04 5.68
C GLU A 171 29.29 1.88 5.46
N VAL A 172 28.49 2.79 6.01
CA VAL A 172 27.03 2.77 5.87
C VAL A 172 26.62 2.97 4.43
N MET A 173 27.24 3.91 3.72
CA MET A 173 26.94 4.18 2.31
C MET A 173 27.27 2.99 1.41
N VAL A 174 28.43 2.35 1.59
CA VAL A 174 28.83 1.16 0.83
C VAL A 174 27.88 0.00 1.11
N SER A 175 27.54 -0.26 2.38
CA SER A 175 26.56 -1.28 2.75
C SER A 175 25.19 -1.02 2.12
N LEU A 176 24.75 0.25 2.10
CA LEU A 176 23.47 0.64 1.52
C LEU A 176 23.47 0.48 0.00
N LEU A 177 24.55 0.83 -0.70
CA LEU A 177 24.69 0.60 -2.15
C LEU A 177 24.62 -0.88 -2.51
N ILE A 178 25.32 -1.74 -1.76
CA ILE A 178 25.26 -3.20 -1.94
C ILE A 178 23.83 -3.70 -1.70
N PHE A 179 23.22 -3.27 -0.59
CA PHE A 179 21.85 -3.64 -0.23
C PHE A 179 20.85 -3.22 -1.32
N LEU A 180 20.94 -1.99 -1.81
CA LEU A 180 20.10 -1.47 -2.88
C LEU A 180 20.28 -2.27 -4.17
N GLY A 181 21.52 -2.62 -4.54
CA GLY A 181 21.80 -3.46 -5.71
C GLY A 181 21.18 -4.87 -5.62
N VAL A 182 21.27 -5.50 -4.45
CA VAL A 182 20.60 -6.80 -4.19
C VAL A 182 19.09 -6.63 -4.27
N TRP A 183 18.55 -5.58 -3.67
CA TRP A 183 17.11 -5.33 -3.63
C TRP A 183 16.53 -5.05 -5.03
N LEU A 184 17.20 -4.21 -5.83
CA LEU A 184 16.79 -3.92 -7.20
C LEU A 184 16.88 -5.14 -8.12
N SER A 185 17.88 -6.01 -7.93
CA SER A 185 17.98 -7.25 -8.71
C SER A 185 16.85 -8.22 -8.37
N ALA A 186 16.57 -8.42 -7.08
CA ALA A 186 15.42 -9.22 -6.63
C ALA A 186 14.08 -8.66 -7.14
N PHE A 187 13.90 -7.33 -7.07
CA PHE A 187 12.73 -6.65 -7.60
C PHE A 187 12.60 -6.83 -9.13
N GLY A 188 13.69 -6.67 -9.87
CA GLY A 188 13.72 -6.88 -11.31
C GLY A 188 13.34 -8.31 -11.71
N ILE A 189 13.87 -9.31 -10.99
CA ILE A 189 13.52 -10.73 -11.18
C ILE A 189 12.03 -10.96 -10.91
N MET A 190 11.50 -10.41 -9.82
CA MET A 190 10.07 -10.53 -9.48
C MET A 190 9.17 -9.91 -10.56
N VAL A 191 9.51 -8.71 -11.04
CA VAL A 191 8.75 -8.06 -12.12
C VAL A 191 8.82 -8.86 -13.42
N LEU A 192 9.99 -9.38 -13.78
CA LEU A 192 10.16 -10.24 -14.95
C LEU A 192 9.34 -11.52 -14.81
N TRP A 193 9.36 -12.16 -13.64
CA TRP A 193 8.58 -13.36 -13.36
C TRP A 193 7.07 -13.11 -13.47
N LEU A 194 6.58 -12.00 -12.92
CA LEU A 194 5.17 -11.60 -13.06
C LEU A 194 4.79 -11.35 -14.53
N ARG A 195 5.67 -10.70 -15.30
CA ARG A 195 5.44 -10.45 -16.73
C ARG A 195 5.39 -11.74 -17.54
N LEU A 196 6.30 -12.67 -17.28
CA LEU A 196 6.32 -13.99 -17.93
C LEU A 196 5.04 -14.78 -17.61
N ARG A 197 4.62 -14.80 -16.34
CA ARG A 197 3.39 -15.47 -15.92
C ARG A 197 2.12 -14.89 -16.55
N THR A 198 2.12 -13.61 -16.90
CA THR A 198 0.98 -12.97 -17.58
C THR A 198 0.90 -13.36 -19.07
N ILE A 199 2.02 -13.78 -19.67
CA ILE A 199 2.11 -14.17 -21.08
C ILE A 199 1.75 -15.64 -21.27
N ASP A 200 1.89 -16.49 -20.25
CA ASP A 200 1.55 -17.91 -20.33
C ASP A 200 0.04 -18.20 -20.18
N THR A 201 -0.78 -17.22 -19.78
CA THR A 201 -2.23 -17.39 -19.55
C THR A 201 -3.20 -17.27 -20.74
N PRO A 202 -2.89 -16.74 -21.94
CA PRO A 202 -3.88 -16.59 -23.00
C PRO A 202 -4.29 -17.94 -23.62
N GLU A 203 -3.38 -18.92 -23.72
CA GLU A 203 -3.73 -20.24 -24.27
C GLU A 203 -4.51 -21.11 -23.27
N GLU A 204 -4.19 -21.07 -21.99
CA GLU A 204 -4.96 -21.80 -20.96
C GLU A 204 -6.35 -21.19 -20.71
N GLN A 205 -6.53 -19.87 -20.87
CA GLN A 205 -7.86 -19.25 -20.80
C GLN A 205 -8.72 -19.65 -22.00
N ILE A 206 -8.17 -19.67 -23.22
CA ILE A 206 -8.90 -20.13 -24.41
C ILE A 206 -9.27 -21.63 -24.28
N TYR A 207 -8.36 -22.46 -23.77
CA TYR A 207 -8.66 -23.88 -23.52
C TYR A 207 -9.69 -24.09 -22.41
N ARG A 208 -9.61 -23.37 -21.28
CA ARG A 208 -10.61 -23.46 -20.20
C ARG A 208 -11.97 -22.91 -20.61
N GLU A 209 -12.02 -21.80 -21.32
CA GLU A 209 -13.28 -21.22 -21.83
C GLU A 209 -13.89 -22.15 -22.91
N SER A 210 -13.05 -22.83 -23.71
CA SER A 210 -13.53 -23.86 -24.64
C SER A 210 -14.00 -25.15 -23.94
N ALA A 211 -13.35 -25.55 -22.84
CA ALA A 211 -13.72 -26.73 -22.06
C ALA A 211 -14.98 -26.49 -21.22
N ASP A 212 -15.13 -25.31 -20.61
CA ASP A 212 -16.34 -24.92 -19.88
C ASP A 212 -17.52 -24.74 -20.82
N SER A 213 -17.32 -24.18 -22.02
CA SER A 213 -18.39 -24.08 -23.02
C SER A 213 -18.78 -25.44 -23.62
N GLN A 214 -17.82 -26.36 -23.80
CA GLN A 214 -18.14 -27.76 -24.14
C GLN A 214 -18.86 -28.49 -23.01
N LEU A 215 -18.42 -28.35 -21.77
CA LEU A 215 -19.06 -28.95 -20.60
C LEU A 215 -20.48 -28.40 -20.38
N GLU A 216 -20.68 -27.10 -20.55
CA GLU A 216 -22.00 -26.47 -20.48
C GLU A 216 -22.91 -26.97 -21.61
N MET A 217 -22.38 -27.14 -22.82
CA MET A 217 -23.12 -27.75 -23.93
C MET A 217 -23.48 -29.21 -23.68
N ASP A 218 -22.56 -30.00 -23.13
CA ASP A 218 -22.77 -31.43 -22.90
C ASP A 218 -23.72 -31.69 -21.73
N ILE A 219 -23.67 -30.84 -20.70
CA ILE A 219 -24.67 -30.82 -19.62
C ILE A 219 -26.04 -30.43 -20.19
N ARG A 220 -26.14 -29.39 -21.03
CA ARG A 220 -27.41 -28.99 -21.67
C ARG A 220 -27.97 -30.07 -22.59
N SER A 221 -27.12 -30.78 -23.34
CA SER A 221 -27.55 -31.83 -24.27
C SER A 221 -28.06 -33.06 -23.51
N THR A 222 -27.35 -33.46 -22.45
CA THR A 222 -27.73 -34.57 -21.56
C THR A 222 -28.97 -34.23 -20.73
N LEU A 223 -29.15 -32.97 -20.35
CA LEU A 223 -30.39 -32.51 -19.69
C LEU A 223 -31.58 -32.48 -20.65
N ARG A 224 -31.42 -32.04 -21.90
CA ARG A 224 -32.52 -32.07 -22.89
C ARG A 224 -33.01 -33.48 -23.17
N SER A 225 -32.13 -34.48 -23.13
CA SER A 225 -32.55 -35.89 -23.29
C SER A 225 -33.29 -36.43 -22.07
N GLN A 226 -33.06 -35.87 -20.86
CA GLN A 226 -33.78 -36.24 -19.63
C GLN A 226 -35.06 -35.43 -19.36
N VAL A 227 -35.25 -34.25 -19.97
CA VAL A 227 -36.44 -33.38 -19.81
C VAL A 227 -37.72 -33.96 -20.46
N GLY A 228 -37.65 -35.18 -21.00
CA GLY A 228 -38.84 -35.96 -21.36
C GLY A 228 -39.78 -36.28 -20.19
N ASP A 229 -39.30 -36.21 -18.93
CA ASP A 229 -40.15 -36.48 -17.75
C ASP A 229 -40.06 -35.38 -16.65
N ILE A 230 -41.18 -34.65 -16.54
CA ILE A 230 -41.79 -34.08 -15.31
C ILE A 230 -41.08 -32.92 -14.57
N ASN A 231 -41.66 -31.71 -14.72
CA ASN A 231 -41.93 -30.65 -13.71
C ASN A 231 -40.85 -30.18 -12.71
N SER A 232 -39.56 -30.45 -12.92
CA SER A 232 -38.46 -30.06 -12.00
C SER A 232 -37.82 -28.68 -12.25
N THR A 233 -38.34 -27.90 -13.21
CA THR A 233 -37.78 -26.63 -13.71
C THR A 233 -37.69 -25.50 -12.69
N LEU A 234 -38.49 -25.49 -11.61
CA LEU A 234 -38.48 -24.40 -10.63
C LEU A 234 -37.45 -24.57 -9.49
N MET A 235 -37.00 -25.80 -9.20
CA MET A 235 -35.96 -26.05 -8.19
C MET A 235 -34.53 -25.90 -8.75
N TRP A 236 -34.37 -26.03 -10.05
CA TRP A 236 -33.07 -26.10 -10.73
C TRP A 236 -32.35 -24.75 -10.84
N GLY A 237 -33.08 -23.65 -11.05
CA GLY A 237 -32.48 -22.30 -11.17
C GLY A 237 -31.72 -21.85 -9.92
N ASN A 238 -32.18 -22.27 -8.73
CA ASN A 238 -31.55 -21.91 -7.46
C ASN A 238 -30.28 -22.73 -7.17
N GLN A 239 -30.12 -23.92 -7.78
CA GLN A 239 -29.00 -24.82 -7.51
C GLN A 239 -27.78 -24.50 -8.39
N LEU A 240 -28.01 -24.06 -9.64
CA LEU A 240 -26.94 -23.54 -10.50
C LEU A 240 -26.31 -22.26 -9.92
N GLN A 241 -27.13 -21.33 -9.42
CA GLN A 241 -26.64 -20.09 -8.78
C GLN A 241 -25.78 -20.34 -7.53
N ALA A 242 -26.05 -21.41 -6.78
CA ALA A 242 -25.26 -21.77 -5.60
C ALA A 242 -23.86 -22.33 -5.96
N VAL A 243 -23.75 -23.01 -7.11
CA VAL A 243 -22.47 -23.54 -7.60
C VAL A 243 -21.61 -22.43 -8.20
N GLU A 244 -22.22 -21.52 -8.95
CA GLU A 244 -21.54 -20.36 -9.55
C GLU A 244 -20.99 -19.38 -8.48
N THR A 245 -21.74 -19.18 -7.37
CA THR A 245 -21.27 -18.37 -6.24
C THR A 245 -20.17 -19.02 -5.40
N LEU A 246 -20.07 -20.35 -5.39
CA LEU A 246 -18.97 -21.07 -4.75
C LEU A 246 -17.68 -20.99 -5.57
N GLN A 247 -17.77 -21.11 -6.91
CA GLN A 247 -16.59 -21.01 -7.78
C GLN A 247 -15.97 -19.61 -7.82
N LEU A 248 -16.79 -18.55 -7.77
CA LEU A 248 -16.31 -17.17 -7.68
C LEU A 248 -15.61 -16.85 -6.34
N GLY A 249 -15.92 -17.58 -5.26
CA GLY A 249 -15.26 -17.41 -3.96
C GLY A 249 -13.89 -18.11 -3.86
N GLU A 250 -13.67 -19.15 -4.66
CA GLU A 250 -12.45 -19.97 -4.58
C GLU A 250 -11.28 -19.36 -5.36
N THR A 251 -11.55 -18.65 -6.46
CA THR A 251 -10.55 -17.93 -7.26
C THR A 251 -9.94 -16.73 -6.53
N ASP A 252 -10.72 -15.98 -5.74
CA ASP A 252 -10.21 -14.87 -4.90
C ASP A 252 -9.26 -15.37 -3.78
N SER A 253 -9.39 -16.62 -3.34
CA SER A 253 -8.61 -17.17 -2.23
C SER A 253 -7.19 -17.58 -2.60
N LEU A 254 -6.94 -17.88 -3.88
CA LEU A 254 -5.63 -18.31 -4.39
C LEU A 254 -4.68 -17.13 -4.59
N ASP A 255 -5.16 -15.99 -5.05
CA ASP A 255 -4.34 -14.77 -5.18
C ASP A 255 -3.92 -14.21 -3.81
N GLN A 256 -4.75 -14.40 -2.79
CA GLN A 256 -4.45 -13.92 -1.43
C GLN A 256 -3.35 -14.74 -0.72
N ARG A 257 -3.11 -16.00 -1.11
CA ARG A 257 -2.09 -16.88 -0.47
C ARG A 257 -0.68 -16.66 -0.98
N VAL A 258 -0.49 -16.15 -2.20
CA VAL A 258 0.85 -15.92 -2.76
C VAL A 258 1.51 -14.64 -2.22
N MET A 259 0.72 -13.67 -1.72
CA MET A 259 1.26 -12.41 -1.18
C MET A 259 1.80 -12.52 0.26
N MET A 260 1.42 -13.54 1.03
CA MET A 260 1.78 -13.66 2.45
C MET A 260 3.26 -14.06 2.72
N PRO A 261 3.91 -14.95 1.96
CA PRO A 261 5.33 -15.25 2.18
C PRO A 261 6.28 -14.12 1.72
N LEU A 262 5.87 -13.33 0.72
CA LEU A 262 6.68 -12.20 0.21
C LEU A 262 6.70 -11.02 1.20
N THR A 263 5.61 -10.83 1.94
CA THR A 263 5.47 -9.79 2.99
C THR A 263 6.19 -10.16 4.29
N MET A 264 6.30 -11.46 4.60
CA MET A 264 7.11 -11.94 5.73
C MET A 264 8.61 -11.77 5.48
N VAL A 265 9.08 -11.95 4.24
CA VAL A 265 10.48 -11.68 3.88
C VAL A 265 10.77 -10.18 3.93
N SER A 266 9.85 -9.31 3.50
CA SER A 266 10.07 -7.86 3.56
C SER A 266 9.96 -7.24 4.97
N MET A 267 9.24 -7.86 5.91
CA MET A 267 9.20 -7.43 7.32
C MET A 267 10.54 -7.63 8.06
N VAL A 268 11.37 -8.60 7.63
CA VAL A 268 12.73 -8.80 8.17
C VAL A 268 13.71 -7.73 7.68
N PHE A 269 13.35 -6.98 6.64
CA PHE A 269 14.16 -5.92 6.02
C PHE A 269 13.48 -4.55 6.10
N LEU A 270 13.07 -4.13 7.30
CA LEU A 270 12.93 -2.70 7.59
C LEU A 270 14.19 -1.98 7.07
N PRO A 271 14.06 -0.78 6.47
CA PRO A 271 15.21 -0.08 5.92
C PRO A 271 16.21 0.12 7.06
N LEU A 272 17.36 -0.54 6.95
CA LEU A 272 18.45 -0.37 7.91
C LEU A 272 18.80 1.12 8.04
N SER A 273 18.55 1.93 6.99
CA SER A 273 18.63 3.39 7.03
C SER A 273 17.64 4.04 8.00
N LEU A 274 16.36 3.64 8.04
CA LEU A 274 15.39 4.14 9.02
C LEU A 274 15.76 3.70 10.44
N LEU A 275 16.26 2.47 10.60
CA LEU A 275 16.77 1.99 11.89
C LEU A 275 18.07 2.69 12.30
N VAL A 276 18.97 3.05 11.37
CA VAL A 276 20.19 3.82 11.63
C VAL A 276 19.85 5.27 11.96
N THR A 277 18.92 5.90 11.25
CA THR A 277 18.41 7.25 11.55
C THR A 277 17.67 7.28 12.88
N LEU A 278 16.87 6.25 13.21
CA LEU A 278 16.22 6.16 14.52
C LEU A 278 17.21 5.79 15.63
N ALA A 279 18.18 4.90 15.39
CA ALA A 279 19.19 4.49 16.37
C ALA A 279 20.16 5.63 16.68
N SER A 280 20.54 6.44 15.69
CA SER A 280 21.34 7.66 15.89
C SER A 280 20.58 8.72 16.70
N MET A 281 19.24 8.68 16.68
CA MET A 281 18.38 9.57 17.48
C MET A 281 18.02 9.01 18.87
N SER A 282 18.08 7.69 19.08
CA SER A 282 17.54 7.02 20.28
C SER A 282 18.58 6.58 21.30
N PHE A 283 19.85 6.42 20.89
CA PHE A 283 20.91 5.95 21.77
C PHE A 283 22.14 6.85 21.72
N PRO A 284 22.69 7.30 22.87
CA PRO A 284 24.02 7.89 22.93
C PRO A 284 25.06 6.75 22.83
N THR A 285 25.10 6.03 21.71
CA THR A 285 26.04 4.94 21.51
C THR A 285 27.40 5.49 21.08
N ARG A 286 28.35 5.46 22.02
CA ARG A 286 29.81 5.67 21.84
C ARG A 286 30.49 4.72 20.82
N ILE A 287 29.74 4.00 19.98
CA ILE A 287 30.27 2.96 19.08
C ILE A 287 30.71 3.56 17.74
N PHE A 288 30.11 4.67 17.30
CA PHE A 288 30.63 5.51 16.23
C PHE A 288 31.28 6.75 16.86
N GLY A 289 32.57 6.97 16.60
CA GLY A 289 33.43 7.89 17.34
C GLY A 289 32.84 9.27 17.64
N ALA A 290 32.91 9.64 18.93
CA ALA A 290 33.01 11.00 19.47
C ALA A 290 32.21 12.15 18.80
N THR A 291 30.93 11.97 18.50
CA THR A 291 30.01 13.10 18.30
C THR A 291 28.91 13.05 19.36
N SER A 292 29.13 13.75 20.48
CA SER A 292 28.11 13.95 21.50
C SER A 292 27.06 14.95 21.00
N PHE A 293 26.09 14.49 20.21
CA PHE A 293 24.85 15.25 19.99
C PHE A 293 23.89 14.91 21.13
N ILE A 294 23.72 15.86 22.06
CA ILE A 294 22.68 15.78 23.09
C ILE A 294 21.37 16.19 22.42
N SER A 295 20.69 15.26 21.76
CA SER A 295 19.30 15.46 21.35
C SER A 295 18.41 15.24 22.59
N SER A 296 17.78 16.31 23.08
CA SER A 296 16.65 16.12 24.02
C SER A 296 15.56 15.37 23.26
N PRO A 297 14.87 14.37 23.87
CA PRO A 297 13.87 13.54 23.21
C PRO A 297 12.53 14.30 23.10
N SER A 298 12.53 15.50 22.53
CA SER A 298 11.32 16.24 22.21
C SER A 298 10.89 15.92 20.78
N TRP A 299 9.61 15.62 20.57
CA TRP A 299 9.02 15.42 19.24
C TRP A 299 9.30 16.60 18.29
N ALA A 300 9.47 17.80 18.83
CA ALA A 300 9.89 18.97 18.08
C ALA A 300 11.28 18.80 17.46
N ALA A 301 12.26 18.25 18.19
CA ALA A 301 13.60 18.00 17.65
C ALA A 301 13.61 16.94 16.53
N LEU A 302 12.72 15.96 16.61
CA LEU A 302 12.51 14.94 15.56
C LEU A 302 11.97 15.55 14.27
N VAL A 303 10.94 16.39 14.36
CA VAL A 303 10.35 17.07 13.18
C VAL A 303 11.34 18.07 12.59
N LEU A 304 12.05 18.83 13.44
CA LEU A 304 13.04 19.82 13.00
C LEU A 304 14.24 19.19 12.31
N PHE A 305 14.53 17.90 12.53
CA PHE A 305 15.57 17.21 11.79
C PHE A 305 15.23 17.16 10.29
N PHE A 306 13.97 16.91 9.92
CA PHE A 306 13.55 16.78 8.52
C PHE A 306 13.30 18.11 7.81
N VAL A 307 13.33 19.23 8.54
CA VAL A 307 13.11 20.56 7.97
C VAL A 307 14.46 21.20 7.64
N PRO A 308 14.76 21.50 6.37
CA PRO A 308 15.91 22.29 5.98
C PRO A 308 15.96 23.61 6.72
N LYS A 309 17.16 24.01 7.16
CA LYS A 309 17.37 25.37 7.65
C LYS A 309 17.33 26.33 6.46
N SER A 310 16.52 27.37 6.59
CA SER A 310 16.34 28.41 5.58
C SER A 310 16.22 29.77 6.27
N ALA A 311 16.45 30.84 5.52
CA ALA A 311 16.24 32.21 6.01
C ALA A 311 14.75 32.59 6.10
N THR A 312 13.86 31.80 5.48
CA THR A 312 12.44 32.08 5.42
C THR A 312 11.73 31.70 6.72
N SER A 313 10.81 32.56 7.14
CA SER A 313 10.00 32.33 8.34
C SER A 313 8.67 31.67 7.99
N ILE A 314 8.15 30.83 8.89
CA ILE A 314 6.80 30.26 8.77
C ILE A 314 5.70 31.32 8.78
N THR A 315 6.02 32.55 9.21
CA THR A 315 5.10 33.69 9.21
C THR A 315 4.95 34.36 7.83
N GLU A 316 5.78 34.01 6.86
CA GLU A 316 5.66 34.51 5.49
C GLU A 316 4.41 33.91 4.81
N LEU A 317 3.75 34.72 3.98
CA LEU A 317 2.44 34.39 3.42
C LEU A 317 2.47 33.11 2.57
N ASP A 318 3.49 32.93 1.75
CA ASP A 318 3.68 31.73 0.92
C ASP A 318 3.86 30.47 1.78
N GLN A 319 4.59 30.58 2.90
CA GLN A 319 4.78 29.48 3.84
C GLN A 319 3.47 29.10 4.55
N ILE A 320 2.71 30.09 5.04
CA ILE A 320 1.40 29.85 5.68
C ILE A 320 0.43 29.19 4.69
N VAL A 321 0.33 29.73 3.47
CA VAL A 321 -0.55 29.19 2.42
C VAL A 321 -0.18 27.74 2.13
N SER A 322 1.11 27.43 2.02
CA SER A 322 1.58 26.07 1.79
C SER A 322 1.17 25.11 2.90
N VAL A 323 1.35 25.49 4.18
CA VAL A 323 0.92 24.68 5.33
C VAL A 323 -0.59 24.43 5.29
N CYS A 324 -1.39 25.45 4.98
CA CYS A 324 -2.84 25.33 4.86
C CYS A 324 -3.23 24.33 3.76
N ILE A 325 -2.56 24.34 2.61
CA ILE A 325 -2.80 23.40 1.51
C ILE A 325 -2.52 21.96 1.97
N GLY A 326 -1.33 21.71 2.54
CA GLY A 326 -0.94 20.38 3.00
C GLY A 326 -1.85 19.85 4.12
N SER A 327 -2.20 20.71 5.08
CA SER A 327 -3.09 20.37 6.18
C SER A 327 -4.51 20.03 5.69
N THR A 328 -5.03 20.79 4.73
CA THR A 328 -6.35 20.54 4.15
C THR A 328 -6.39 19.22 3.40
N ALA A 329 -5.36 18.91 2.61
CA ALA A 329 -5.25 17.64 1.90
C ALA A 329 -5.19 16.46 2.87
N LEU A 330 -4.39 16.56 3.94
CA LEU A 330 -4.32 15.53 4.97
C LEU A 330 -5.67 15.31 5.66
N LEU A 331 -6.35 16.39 6.08
CA LEU A 331 -7.68 16.30 6.71
C LEU A 331 -8.71 15.64 5.78
N PHE A 332 -8.67 15.98 4.50
CA PHE A 332 -9.56 15.38 3.50
C PHE A 332 -9.29 13.88 3.34
N SER A 333 -8.03 13.47 3.24
CA SER A 333 -7.65 12.05 3.13
C SER A 333 -8.02 11.23 4.36
N VAL A 334 -7.86 11.80 5.56
CA VAL A 334 -8.32 11.18 6.81
C VAL A 334 -9.84 11.03 6.81
N TRP A 335 -10.56 12.09 6.42
CA TRP A 335 -12.01 12.06 6.31
C TRP A 335 -12.51 11.01 5.31
N GLU A 336 -11.89 10.92 4.14
CA GLU A 336 -12.22 9.91 3.14
C GLU A 336 -11.92 8.49 3.60
N ALA A 337 -10.81 8.27 4.33
CA ALA A 337 -10.50 6.98 4.93
C ALA A 337 -11.60 6.55 5.92
N PHE A 338 -12.02 7.44 6.82
CA PHE A 338 -13.12 7.18 7.75
C PHE A 338 -14.44 6.89 7.02
N LYS A 339 -14.76 7.67 5.99
CA LYS A 339 -15.96 7.46 5.17
C LYS A 339 -15.91 6.13 4.42
N SER A 340 -14.74 5.71 3.94
CA SER A 340 -14.54 4.41 3.30
C SER A 340 -14.81 3.27 4.26
N GLN A 341 -14.25 3.33 5.48
CA GLN A 341 -14.45 2.30 6.51
C GLN A 341 -15.94 2.15 6.87
N ARG A 342 -16.66 3.25 7.09
CA ARG A 342 -18.11 3.19 7.38
C ARG A 342 -18.91 2.50 6.28
N LYS A 343 -18.58 2.77 5.01
CA LYS A 343 -19.26 2.12 3.87
C LYS A 343 -18.96 0.62 3.81
N GLU A 344 -17.76 0.20 4.18
CA GLU A 344 -17.38 -1.21 4.22
C GLU A 344 -18.10 -1.95 5.36
N ASP A 345 -18.18 -1.34 6.54
CA ASP A 345 -18.96 -1.88 7.67
C ASP A 345 -20.44 -2.04 7.32
N GLU A 346 -21.01 -1.06 6.61
CA GLU A 346 -22.40 -1.15 6.14
C GLU A 346 -22.61 -2.28 5.13
N ARG A 347 -21.65 -2.52 4.23
CA ARG A 347 -21.69 -3.64 3.27
C ARG A 347 -21.56 -4.98 3.99
N ALA A 348 -20.60 -5.12 4.90
CA ALA A 348 -20.43 -6.33 5.71
C ALA A 348 -21.69 -6.65 6.52
N ARG A 349 -22.37 -5.63 7.07
CA ARG A 349 -23.66 -5.80 7.75
C ARG A 349 -24.77 -6.26 6.80
N ARG A 350 -24.83 -5.74 5.58
CA ARG A 350 -25.82 -6.16 4.57
C ARG A 350 -25.57 -7.60 4.12
N GLU A 351 -24.31 -7.95 3.86
CA GLU A 351 -23.91 -9.31 3.48
C GLU A 351 -24.23 -10.31 4.59
N ASN A 352 -23.94 -9.97 5.86
CA ASN A 352 -24.30 -10.83 7.00
C ASN A 352 -25.82 -11.00 7.13
N ARG A 353 -26.61 -9.95 6.87
CA ARG A 353 -28.08 -10.05 6.85
C ARG A 353 -28.58 -10.92 5.70
N GLN A 354 -27.98 -10.81 4.52
CA GLN A 354 -28.29 -11.65 3.36
C GLN A 354 -27.94 -13.10 3.63
N ARG A 355 -26.72 -13.39 4.09
CA ARG A 355 -26.29 -14.75 4.50
C ARG A 355 -27.19 -15.35 5.57
N ALA A 356 -27.63 -14.55 6.55
CA ALA A 356 -28.59 -15.00 7.57
C ALA A 356 -30.01 -15.24 7.02
N ALA A 357 -30.42 -14.51 5.97
CA ALA A 357 -31.69 -14.76 5.28
C ALA A 357 -31.60 -16.01 4.40
N ASP A 358 -30.50 -16.17 3.66
CA ASP A 358 -30.28 -17.32 2.78
C ASP A 358 -30.09 -18.60 3.60
N GLY A 359 -29.34 -18.56 4.69
CA GLY A 359 -29.24 -19.71 5.62
C GLY A 359 -30.60 -20.15 6.18
N ARG A 360 -31.52 -19.22 6.44
CA ARG A 360 -32.90 -19.54 6.83
C ARG A 360 -33.68 -20.19 5.68
N ARG A 361 -33.53 -19.71 4.45
CA ARG A 361 -34.14 -20.33 3.26
C ARG A 361 -33.62 -21.73 3.01
N THR A 362 -32.30 -21.92 3.05
CA THR A 362 -31.67 -23.25 2.87
C THR A 362 -32.11 -24.23 3.95
N ARG A 363 -32.21 -23.79 5.21
CA ARG A 363 -32.72 -24.63 6.30
C ARG A 363 -34.18 -25.04 6.06
N ARG A 364 -35.06 -24.10 5.73
CA ARG A 364 -36.46 -24.38 5.39
C ARG A 364 -36.57 -25.35 4.21
N GLN A 365 -35.73 -25.17 3.19
CA GLN A 365 -35.71 -26.05 2.02
C GLN A 365 -35.30 -27.47 2.41
N ARG A 366 -34.28 -27.65 3.25
CA ARG A 366 -33.89 -28.97 3.78
C ARG A 366 -35.01 -29.63 4.60
N GLU A 367 -35.67 -28.86 5.46
CA GLU A 367 -36.80 -29.33 6.28
C GLU A 367 -37.99 -29.77 5.39
N LEU A 368 -38.31 -29.00 4.34
CA LEU A 368 -39.32 -29.35 3.33
C LEU A 368 -38.94 -30.61 2.53
N THR A 369 -37.70 -30.73 2.07
CA THR A 369 -37.21 -31.91 1.35
C THR A 369 -37.29 -33.16 2.21
N TYR A 370 -36.93 -33.07 3.50
CA TYR A 370 -37.03 -34.17 4.44
C TYR A 370 -38.49 -34.57 4.72
N ALA A 371 -39.38 -33.58 4.89
CA ALA A 371 -40.80 -33.83 5.07
C ALA A 371 -41.45 -34.50 3.84
N LEU A 372 -41.08 -34.08 2.62
CA LEU A 372 -41.51 -34.71 1.37
C LEU A 372 -41.04 -36.17 1.26
N TYR A 373 -39.80 -36.45 1.66
CA TYR A 373 -39.26 -37.80 1.69
C TYR A 373 -40.05 -38.70 2.66
N LEU A 374 -40.34 -38.21 3.87
CA LEU A 374 -41.17 -38.93 4.84
C LEU A 374 -42.58 -39.17 4.32
N LEU A 375 -43.20 -38.18 3.67
CA LEU A 375 -44.54 -38.30 3.09
C LEU A 375 -44.57 -39.39 2.00
N ARG A 376 -43.58 -39.42 1.10
CA ARG A 376 -43.46 -40.49 0.09
C ARG A 376 -43.32 -41.87 0.74
N ARG A 377 -42.53 -41.99 1.80
CA ARG A 377 -42.36 -43.25 2.53
C ARG A 377 -43.66 -43.72 3.16
N VAL A 378 -44.40 -42.82 3.83
CA VAL A 378 -45.70 -43.15 4.44
C VAL A 378 -46.72 -43.55 3.38
N ASN A 379 -46.79 -42.85 2.25
CA ASN A 379 -47.68 -43.23 1.14
C ASN A 379 -47.32 -44.62 0.58
N HIS A 380 -46.03 -44.92 0.41
CA HIS A 380 -45.60 -46.24 -0.05
C HIS A 380 -45.98 -47.36 0.92
N GLN A 381 -45.89 -47.13 2.23
CA GLN A 381 -46.37 -48.08 3.25
C GLN A 381 -47.89 -48.24 3.21
N LEU A 382 -48.62 -47.14 3.00
CA LEU A 382 -50.08 -47.14 2.90
C LEU A 382 -50.56 -48.01 1.73
N ASP A 383 -49.85 -47.98 0.60
CA ASP A 383 -50.15 -48.80 -0.58
C ASP A 383 -49.87 -50.30 -0.36
N GLN A 384 -48.98 -50.64 0.57
CA GLN A 384 -48.59 -52.03 0.88
C GLN A 384 -49.39 -52.66 2.02
N THR A 385 -50.12 -51.86 2.81
CA THR A 385 -50.78 -52.33 4.03
C THR A 385 -52.21 -52.78 3.73
N GLU A 386 -52.51 -54.07 3.94
CA GLU A 386 -53.87 -54.62 3.82
C GLU A 386 -54.68 -54.52 5.12
N ASP A 387 -54.01 -54.42 6.29
CA ASP A 387 -54.67 -54.27 7.59
C ASP A 387 -55.32 -52.88 7.72
N GLU A 388 -56.64 -52.87 7.87
CA GLU A 388 -57.46 -51.67 7.95
C GLU A 388 -57.14 -50.80 9.17
N THR A 389 -56.75 -51.43 10.30
CA THR A 389 -56.32 -50.70 11.51
C THR A 389 -54.99 -50.00 11.33
N GLU A 390 -53.99 -50.67 10.75
CA GLU A 390 -52.68 -50.08 10.48
C GLU A 390 -52.76 -48.99 9.40
N ARG A 391 -53.62 -49.20 8.39
CA ARG A 391 -53.92 -48.22 7.36
C ARG A 391 -54.47 -46.90 7.92
N GLN A 392 -55.36 -46.96 8.91
CA GLN A 392 -55.90 -45.77 9.56
C GLN A 392 -54.82 -44.97 10.29
N VAL A 393 -53.90 -45.65 10.99
CA VAL A 393 -52.76 -45.02 11.66
C VAL A 393 -51.83 -44.31 10.67
N LEU A 394 -51.57 -44.93 9.51
CA LEU A 394 -50.77 -44.33 8.44
C LEU A 394 -51.45 -43.11 7.80
N LEU A 395 -52.78 -43.13 7.64
CA LEU A 395 -53.56 -41.97 7.16
C LEU A 395 -53.46 -40.78 8.11
N ASP A 396 -53.58 -41.00 9.42
CA ASP A 396 -53.40 -39.94 10.42
C ASP A 396 -51.99 -39.37 10.38
N ARG A 397 -50.97 -40.23 10.27
CA ARG A 397 -49.57 -39.80 10.15
C ARG A 397 -49.33 -38.97 8.88
N ARG A 398 -49.93 -39.35 7.75
CA ARG A 398 -49.89 -38.59 6.50
C ARG A 398 -50.53 -37.21 6.66
N ASN A 399 -51.70 -37.13 7.30
CA ASN A 399 -52.41 -35.86 7.51
C ASN A 399 -51.60 -34.91 8.41
N ILE A 400 -50.97 -35.42 9.47
CA ILE A 400 -50.09 -34.62 10.34
C ILE A 400 -48.89 -34.07 9.53
N LEU A 401 -48.26 -34.89 8.69
CA LEU A 401 -47.15 -34.44 7.84
C LEU A 401 -47.59 -33.36 6.84
N MET A 402 -48.76 -33.52 6.21
CA MET A 402 -49.32 -32.52 5.30
C MET A 402 -49.62 -31.19 5.99
N ILE A 403 -50.17 -31.20 7.21
CA ILE A 403 -50.42 -29.98 7.99
C ILE A 403 -49.10 -29.28 8.34
N ASN A 404 -48.08 -30.04 8.76
CA ASN A 404 -46.76 -29.47 9.07
C ASN A 404 -46.10 -28.86 7.84
N MET A 405 -46.20 -29.51 6.67
CA MET A 405 -45.71 -28.97 5.41
C MET A 405 -46.47 -27.71 4.98
N SER A 406 -47.80 -27.69 5.09
CA SER A 406 -48.61 -26.51 4.79
C SER A 406 -48.22 -25.31 5.65
N ARG A 407 -47.99 -25.52 6.95
CA ARG A 407 -47.49 -24.48 7.86
C ARG A 407 -46.11 -23.97 7.47
N MET A 408 -45.20 -24.85 7.06
CA MET A 408 -43.85 -24.47 6.61
C MET A 408 -43.86 -23.66 5.31
N VAL A 409 -44.85 -23.84 4.42
CA VAL A 409 -45.00 -23.08 3.17
C VAL A 409 -45.69 -21.73 3.42
N SER A 410 -46.57 -21.64 4.42
CA SER A 410 -47.30 -20.40 4.76
C SER A 410 -46.47 -19.35 5.54
N LEU A 411 -45.29 -19.73 6.04
CA LEU A 411 -44.36 -18.91 6.85
C LEU A 411 -43.09 -18.56 6.08
#